data_AF-A0A0U5BK63-F1
#
_entry.id   AF-A0A0U5BK63-F1
#
_cell.length_a   1.000
_cell.length_b   1.000
_cell.length_c   1.000
_cell.angle_alpha   90.00
_cell.angle_beta   90.00
_cell.angle_gamma   90.00
#
_symmetry.space_group_name_H-M   'P 1'
#
loop_
_entity.id
_entity.type
_entity.pdbx_description
1 polymer ?
#
loop_
_entity_poly.entity_id
_entity_poly.type
_entity_poly.pdbx_seq_one_letter_code
_entity_poly.pdbx_strand_id
1 'polypeptide(L)'
;MGPYGGGQAELLRVPFGDHNALRLGEDAEEKENDYVMLSDIFPTGYHATEMAGVIPGDSVVIAGAGPVGLMAALSAMIKGAAKVMVVDRHPDRLALAEQIGAIAIDDSKVDPVQAVLDETMGLGADRRVYLVVFIDALVVEVRDGQVRNKPFYLAVGVTVNGERDILGIWAGDGGDGAKFWLGVLTEIKNRGAEDVCIVVCDGLKGLPDAGRGSRRSHSRRRSFAGQVGSTAHVSGGVRSD
;
A
#
# COMPACT_ATOMS: atom_id res chain seq x y z
N MET A 1 -13.74 2.74 8.12
CA MET A 1 -14.91 2.92 7.22
C MET A 1 -15.65 4.18 7.66
N GLY A 2 -16.08 5.04 6.73
CA GLY A 2 -16.90 6.22 7.05
C GLY A 2 -18.32 5.85 7.49
N PRO A 3 -19.23 6.82 7.75
CA PRO A 3 -20.59 6.54 8.23
C PRO A 3 -21.55 5.96 7.17
N TYR A 4 -21.02 5.39 6.09
CA TYR A 4 -21.79 4.94 4.92
C TYR A 4 -21.88 3.41 4.88
N GLY A 5 -23.04 2.90 4.46
CA GLY A 5 -23.22 1.46 4.22
C GLY A 5 -22.41 0.97 3.03
N GLY A 6 -22.04 -0.31 3.05
CA GLY A 6 -21.32 -0.97 1.94
C GLY A 6 -22.19 -1.19 0.69
N GLY A 7 -21.56 -1.50 -0.43
CA GLY A 7 -22.20 -1.64 -1.74
C GLY A 7 -22.67 -3.06 -2.11
N GLN A 8 -22.47 -4.06 -1.25
CA GLN A 8 -22.98 -5.43 -1.46
C GLN A 8 -24.48 -5.49 -1.12
N ALA A 9 -25.29 -4.77 -1.88
CA ALA A 9 -26.72 -4.60 -1.71
C ALA A 9 -27.38 -4.27 -3.06
N GLU A 10 -28.70 -4.42 -3.16
CA GLU A 10 -29.45 -4.09 -4.38
C GLU A 10 -29.40 -2.59 -4.72
N LEU A 11 -29.24 -1.74 -3.71
CA LEU A 11 -29.13 -0.29 -3.84
C LEU A 11 -28.07 0.24 -2.86
N LEU A 12 -27.31 1.25 -3.28
CA LEU A 12 -26.35 1.95 -2.43
C LEU A 12 -26.44 3.46 -2.62
N ARG A 13 -25.97 4.21 -1.63
CA ARG A 13 -25.86 5.67 -1.71
C ARG A 13 -24.43 6.06 -2.05
N VAL A 14 -24.24 6.83 -3.12
CA VAL A 14 -22.99 7.54 -3.41
C VAL A 14 -23.12 9.00 -2.98
N PRO A 15 -22.50 9.43 -1.86
CA PRO A 15 -22.44 10.83 -1.50
C PRO A 15 -21.68 11.62 -2.57
N PHE A 16 -22.08 12.86 -2.85
CA PHE A 16 -21.42 13.73 -3.84
C PHE A 16 -21.21 13.03 -5.20
N GLY A 17 -22.28 12.44 -5.75
CA GLY A 17 -22.18 11.59 -6.94
C GLY A 17 -21.68 12.30 -8.19
N ASP A 18 -21.88 13.62 -8.29
CA ASP A 18 -21.30 14.49 -9.31
C ASP A 18 -19.75 14.53 -9.27
N HIS A 19 -19.18 14.30 -8.09
CA HIS A 19 -17.73 14.30 -7.85
C HIS A 19 -17.13 12.89 -7.78
N ASN A 20 -17.84 11.96 -7.14
CA ASN A 20 -17.33 10.62 -6.84
C ASN A 20 -17.67 9.56 -7.90
N ALA A 21 -18.72 9.77 -8.70
CA ALA A 21 -19.13 8.78 -9.70
C ALA A 21 -18.50 9.08 -11.06
N LEU A 22 -17.91 8.06 -11.67
CA LEU A 22 -17.46 8.11 -13.06
C LEU A 22 -18.58 7.62 -13.98
N ARG A 23 -18.97 8.42 -14.97
CA ARG A 23 -19.85 7.94 -16.05
C ARG A 23 -19.08 6.99 -16.95
N LEU A 24 -19.60 5.77 -17.11
CA LEU A 24 -19.00 4.74 -17.96
C LEU A 24 -19.40 4.96 -19.44
N GLY A 25 -18.69 4.28 -20.34
CA GLY A 25 -18.98 4.30 -21.78
C GLY A 25 -20.28 3.56 -22.14
N GLU A 26 -20.68 3.65 -23.41
CA GLU A 26 -21.85 2.89 -23.93
C GLU A 26 -21.63 1.37 -23.87
N ASP A 27 -20.38 0.92 -23.79
CA ASP A 27 -19.96 -0.48 -23.65
C ASP A 27 -19.96 -0.98 -22.20
N ALA A 28 -20.46 -0.20 -21.24
CA ALA A 28 -20.43 -0.54 -19.82
C ALA A 28 -21.14 -1.86 -19.48
N GLU A 29 -22.24 -2.17 -20.17
CA GLU A 29 -23.01 -3.41 -19.96
C GLU A 29 -22.23 -4.63 -20.46
N GLU A 30 -21.53 -4.51 -21.59
CA GLU A 30 -20.70 -5.59 -22.13
C GLU A 30 -19.42 -5.81 -21.30
N LYS A 31 -18.85 -4.72 -20.76
CA LYS A 31 -17.57 -4.72 -20.04
C LYS A 31 -17.70 -4.54 -18.53
N GLU A 32 -18.83 -4.94 -17.96
CA GLU A 32 -19.09 -4.76 -16.53
C GLU A 32 -17.97 -5.35 -15.65
N ASN A 33 -17.48 -6.54 -16.01
CA ASN A 33 -16.39 -7.22 -15.30
C ASN A 33 -15.05 -6.47 -15.35
N ASP A 34 -14.80 -5.69 -16.40
CA ASP A 34 -13.59 -4.89 -16.50
C ASP A 34 -13.76 -3.58 -15.73
N TYR A 35 -14.93 -2.94 -15.87
CA TYR A 35 -15.24 -1.68 -15.21
C TYR A 35 -15.31 -1.81 -13.68
N VAL A 36 -15.78 -2.95 -13.16
CA VAL A 36 -15.81 -3.17 -11.70
C VAL A 36 -14.40 -3.15 -11.09
N MET A 37 -13.37 -3.55 -11.84
CA MET A 37 -11.98 -3.51 -11.37
C MET A 37 -11.49 -2.08 -11.15
N LEU A 38 -12.06 -1.11 -11.88
CA LEU A 38 -11.74 0.32 -11.75
C LEU A 38 -12.30 0.96 -10.47
N SER A 39 -13.17 0.28 -9.73
CA SER A 39 -13.76 0.81 -8.50
C SER A 39 -12.80 0.81 -7.30
N ASP A 40 -11.82 -0.11 -7.31
CA ASP A 40 -10.85 -0.26 -6.21
C ASP A 40 -9.53 -0.85 -6.72
N ILE A 41 -9.53 -2.14 -7.06
CA ILE A 41 -8.29 -2.91 -7.11
C ILE A 41 -7.34 -2.48 -8.22
N PHE A 42 -7.86 -2.02 -9.38
CA PHE A 42 -7.02 -1.49 -10.44
C PHE A 42 -6.39 -0.14 -10.05
N PRO A 43 -7.15 0.90 -9.66
CA PRO A 43 -6.57 2.14 -9.13
C PRO A 43 -5.61 1.90 -7.97
N THR A 44 -5.90 0.95 -7.08
CA THR A 44 -5.04 0.59 -5.95
C THR A 44 -3.70 0.02 -6.44
N GLY A 45 -3.71 -0.93 -7.38
CA GLY A 45 -2.50 -1.48 -8.00
C GLY A 45 -1.71 -0.43 -8.79
N TYR A 46 -2.40 0.39 -9.58
CA TYR A 46 -1.78 1.48 -10.34
C TYR A 46 -1.14 2.51 -9.40
N HIS A 47 -1.84 2.90 -8.34
CA HIS A 47 -1.31 3.82 -7.34
C HIS A 47 -0.11 3.24 -6.60
N ALA A 48 -0.09 1.94 -6.31
CA ALA A 48 1.09 1.28 -5.73
C ALA A 48 2.33 1.44 -6.63
N THR A 49 2.18 1.29 -7.95
CA THR A 49 3.30 1.49 -8.90
C THR A 49 3.71 2.97 -9.05
N GLU A 50 2.77 3.91 -8.93
CA GLU A 50 3.09 5.35 -8.83
C GLU A 50 3.89 5.67 -7.56
N MET A 51 3.47 5.11 -6.42
CA MET A 51 4.15 5.32 -5.13
C MET A 51 5.54 4.69 -5.11
N ALA A 52 5.69 3.47 -5.66
CA ALA A 52 6.99 2.84 -5.86
C ALA A 52 7.88 3.62 -6.86
N GLY A 53 7.29 4.55 -7.62
CA GLY A 53 8.00 5.37 -8.60
C GLY A 53 8.53 4.55 -9.76
N VAL A 54 7.75 3.57 -10.21
CA VAL A 54 8.06 2.72 -11.37
C VAL A 54 8.21 3.61 -12.61
N ILE A 55 9.34 3.48 -13.29
CA ILE A 55 9.62 4.12 -14.56
C ILE A 55 9.90 3.08 -15.64
N PRO A 56 9.81 3.46 -16.93
CA PRO A 56 10.17 2.56 -18.01
C PRO A 56 11.60 2.02 -17.84
N GLY A 57 11.76 0.70 -17.99
CA GLY A 57 13.05 0.03 -17.84
C GLY A 57 13.29 -0.63 -16.48
N ASP A 58 12.50 -0.33 -15.45
CA ASP A 58 12.69 -0.90 -14.11
C ASP A 58 12.44 -2.42 -14.08
N SER A 59 13.09 -3.09 -13.12
CA SER A 59 12.77 -4.46 -12.72
C SER A 59 11.92 -4.44 -11.44
N VAL A 60 10.66 -4.86 -11.56
CA VAL A 60 9.66 -4.77 -10.50
C VAL A 60 9.37 -6.16 -9.94
N VAL A 61 9.35 -6.29 -8.61
CA VAL A 61 8.91 -7.50 -7.91
C VAL A 61 7.63 -7.19 -7.12
N ILE A 62 6.64 -8.07 -7.22
CA ILE A 62 5.36 -7.96 -6.53
C ILE A 62 5.15 -9.23 -5.72
N ALA A 63 5.04 -9.09 -4.39
CA ALA A 63 4.66 -10.21 -3.53
C ALA A 63 3.15 -10.29 -3.41
N GLY A 64 2.61 -11.45 -3.76
CA GLY A 64 1.19 -11.76 -3.78
C GLY A 64 0.60 -11.60 -5.17
N ALA A 65 0.10 -12.70 -5.73
CA ALA A 65 -0.69 -12.78 -6.95
C ALA A 65 -2.21 -12.72 -6.64
N GLY A 66 -2.60 -12.04 -5.56
CA GLY A 66 -4.00 -11.70 -5.29
C GLY A 66 -4.52 -10.63 -6.27
N PRO A 67 -5.82 -10.29 -6.25
CA PRO A 67 -6.42 -9.37 -7.22
C PRO A 67 -5.67 -8.03 -7.32
N VAL A 68 -5.32 -7.40 -6.19
CA VAL A 68 -4.56 -6.14 -6.18
C VAL A 68 -3.13 -6.32 -6.71
N GLY A 69 -2.46 -7.43 -6.38
CA GLY A 69 -1.10 -7.70 -6.84
C GLY A 69 -1.03 -7.93 -8.36
N LEU A 70 -2.02 -8.62 -8.92
CA LEU A 70 -2.16 -8.79 -10.36
C LEU A 70 -2.42 -7.46 -11.06
N MET A 71 -3.24 -6.58 -10.47
CA MET A 71 -3.44 -5.23 -11.01
C MET A 71 -2.19 -4.35 -10.90
N ALA A 72 -1.38 -4.52 -9.84
CA ALA A 72 -0.08 -3.87 -9.72
C ALA A 72 0.89 -4.37 -10.80
N ALA A 73 0.88 -5.67 -11.12
CA ALA A 73 1.70 -6.26 -12.17
C ALA A 73 1.32 -5.71 -13.54
N LEU A 74 0.02 -5.71 -13.85
CA LEU A 74 -0.51 -5.10 -15.06
C LEU A 74 -0.16 -3.61 -15.15
N SER A 75 -0.25 -2.88 -14.04
CA SER A 75 0.10 -1.45 -13.99
C SER A 75 1.60 -1.20 -14.22
N ALA A 76 2.47 -2.03 -13.67
CA ALA A 76 3.91 -1.96 -13.89
C ALA A 76 4.25 -2.20 -15.37
N MET A 77 3.57 -3.16 -16.00
CA MET A 77 3.69 -3.41 -17.45
C MET A 77 3.20 -2.22 -18.27
N ILE A 78 2.04 -1.64 -17.95
CA ILE A 78 1.51 -0.43 -18.62
C ILE A 78 2.51 0.74 -18.51
N LYS A 79 3.23 0.84 -17.39
CA LYS A 79 4.25 1.86 -17.15
C LYS A 79 5.59 1.60 -17.86
N GLY A 80 5.73 0.47 -18.54
CA GLY A 80 6.92 0.13 -19.31
C GLY A 80 8.05 -0.49 -18.50
N ALA A 81 7.76 -1.09 -17.34
CA ALA A 81 8.74 -1.90 -16.63
C ALA A 81 9.33 -2.95 -17.58
N ALA A 82 10.66 -3.12 -17.58
CA ALA A 82 11.33 -4.07 -18.46
C ALA A 82 11.10 -5.51 -18.00
N LYS A 83 10.96 -5.71 -16.69
CA LYS A 83 10.73 -7.00 -16.08
C LYS A 83 9.78 -6.85 -14.91
N VAL A 84 8.75 -7.68 -14.86
CA VAL A 84 7.80 -7.76 -13.74
C VAL A 84 7.81 -9.19 -13.24
N MET A 85 8.15 -9.38 -11.97
CA MET A 85 8.17 -10.67 -11.29
C MET A 85 7.07 -10.68 -10.23
N VAL A 86 6.31 -11.77 -10.15
CA VAL A 86 5.23 -11.94 -9.17
C VAL A 86 5.52 -13.18 -8.34
N VAL A 87 5.61 -13.00 -7.03
CA VAL A 87 5.88 -14.06 -6.06
C VAL A 87 4.58 -14.46 -5.37
N ASP A 88 4.19 -15.73 -5.43
CA ASP A 88 3.07 -16.29 -4.66
C ASP A 88 3.32 -17.79 -4.46
N ARG A 89 2.41 -18.48 -3.78
CA ARG A 89 2.45 -19.94 -3.56
C ARG A 89 1.32 -20.69 -4.23
N HIS A 90 0.31 -19.96 -4.71
CA HIS A 90 -0.90 -20.53 -5.30
C HIS A 90 -0.73 -20.62 -6.82
N PRO A 91 -0.60 -21.84 -7.39
CA PRO A 91 -0.29 -22.02 -8.81
C PRO A 91 -1.34 -21.42 -9.76
N ASP A 92 -2.61 -21.43 -9.35
CA ASP A 92 -3.73 -20.82 -10.09
C ASP A 92 -3.59 -19.30 -10.20
N ARG A 93 -3.09 -18.65 -9.15
CA ARG A 93 -2.83 -17.20 -9.16
C ARG A 93 -1.59 -16.84 -9.95
N LEU A 94 -0.54 -17.67 -9.86
CA LEU A 94 0.67 -17.50 -10.64
C LEU A 94 0.40 -17.66 -12.15
N ALA A 95 -0.46 -18.60 -12.54
CA ALA A 95 -0.87 -18.75 -13.93
C ALA A 95 -1.56 -17.48 -14.48
N LEU A 96 -2.33 -16.76 -13.65
CA LEU A 96 -2.89 -15.45 -14.03
C LEU A 96 -1.82 -14.38 -14.18
N ALA A 97 -0.80 -14.37 -13.32
CA ALA A 97 0.33 -13.45 -13.44
C ALA A 97 1.10 -13.67 -14.76
N GLU A 98 1.32 -14.93 -15.14
CA GLU A 98 1.95 -15.29 -16.41
C GLU A 98 1.14 -14.82 -17.62
N GLN A 99 -0.20 -14.90 -17.57
CA GLN A 99 -1.06 -14.39 -18.64
C GLN A 99 -0.94 -12.87 -18.85
N ILE A 100 -0.57 -12.13 -17.81
CA ILE A 100 -0.31 -10.67 -17.87
C ILE A 100 1.09 -10.38 -18.42
N GLY A 101 1.93 -11.40 -18.60
CA GLY A 101 3.32 -11.29 -19.06
C GLY A 101 4.33 -11.10 -17.93
N ALA A 102 3.93 -11.33 -16.67
CA ALA A 102 4.85 -11.34 -15.54
C ALA A 102 5.57 -12.69 -15.41
N ILE A 103 6.76 -12.67 -14.82
CA ILE A 103 7.52 -13.86 -14.44
C ILE A 103 6.98 -14.35 -13.10
N ALA A 104 6.36 -15.54 -13.09
CA ALA A 104 5.86 -16.15 -11.88
C ALA A 104 6.97 -16.83 -11.08
N ILE A 105 7.01 -16.58 -9.77
CA ILE A 105 7.93 -17.21 -8.82
C ILE A 105 7.11 -17.91 -7.75
N ASP A 106 7.24 -19.23 -7.68
CA ASP A 106 6.53 -20.08 -6.72
C ASP A 106 7.34 -20.25 -5.43
N ASP A 107 6.98 -19.50 -4.39
CA ASP A 107 7.69 -19.49 -3.10
C ASP A 107 7.63 -20.84 -2.35
N SER A 108 6.77 -21.76 -2.79
CA SER A 108 6.65 -23.10 -2.21
C SER A 108 7.65 -24.09 -2.80
N LYS A 109 8.28 -23.74 -3.94
CA LYS A 109 9.19 -24.61 -4.69
C LYS A 109 10.62 -24.11 -4.71
N VAL A 110 10.82 -22.79 -4.69
CA VAL A 110 12.13 -22.16 -4.78
C VAL A 110 12.30 -21.12 -3.69
N ASP A 111 13.55 -20.74 -3.42
CA ASP A 111 13.84 -19.52 -2.66
C ASP A 111 13.49 -18.32 -3.54
N PRO A 112 12.46 -17.52 -3.18
CA PRO A 112 12.02 -16.40 -4.01
C PRO A 112 13.08 -15.31 -4.12
N VAL A 113 13.94 -15.13 -3.12
CA VAL A 113 15.02 -14.12 -3.16
C VAL A 113 16.05 -14.53 -4.18
N GLN A 114 16.48 -15.80 -4.15
CA GLN A 114 17.44 -16.31 -5.11
C GLN A 114 16.87 -16.28 -6.54
N ALA A 115 15.60 -16.64 -6.72
CA ALA A 115 14.94 -16.57 -8.02
C ALA A 115 14.92 -15.13 -8.59
N VAL A 116 14.61 -14.13 -7.76
CA VAL A 116 14.67 -12.71 -8.18
C VAL A 116 16.09 -12.31 -8.52
N LEU A 117 17.09 -12.71 -7.72
CA LEU A 117 18.49 -12.41 -8.00
C LEU A 117 18.94 -13.04 -9.33
N ASP A 118 18.58 -14.29 -9.59
CA ASP A 118 18.90 -14.99 -10.83
C ASP A 118 18.27 -14.26 -12.03
N GLU A 119 17.02 -13.82 -11.90
CA GLU A 119 16.33 -13.02 -12.91
C GLU A 119 16.94 -11.63 -13.12
N THR A 120 17.60 -11.08 -12.11
CA THR A 120 18.16 -9.72 -12.15
C THR A 120 19.69 -9.70 -12.23
N MET A 121 20.33 -10.82 -12.57
CA MET A 121 21.80 -10.97 -12.63
C MET A 121 22.50 -10.54 -11.32
N GLY A 122 21.87 -10.82 -10.18
CA GLY A 122 22.36 -10.53 -8.84
C GLY A 122 22.11 -9.10 -8.36
N LEU A 123 21.40 -8.26 -9.12
CA LEU A 123 21.12 -6.87 -8.75
C LEU A 123 19.97 -6.75 -7.74
N GLY A 124 19.02 -7.67 -7.77
CA GLY A 124 17.78 -7.61 -6.99
C GLY A 124 16.78 -6.61 -7.57
N ALA A 125 15.68 -6.37 -6.84
CA ALA A 125 14.76 -5.30 -7.17
C ALA A 125 15.38 -3.94 -6.85
N ASP A 126 15.06 -2.91 -7.63
CA ASP A 126 15.71 -1.60 -7.58
C ASP A 126 15.50 -0.79 -6.26
N ARG A 127 14.79 -1.33 -5.24
CA ARG A 127 14.45 -0.61 -3.97
C ARG A 127 14.21 -1.56 -2.75
N ARG A 128 14.66 -1.24 -1.51
CA ARG A 128 14.22 -1.93 -0.25
C ARG A 128 12.90 -1.39 0.27
N VAL A 129 11.82 -1.96 -0.25
CA VAL A 129 10.46 -1.45 -0.05
C VAL A 129 9.66 -2.41 0.83
N TYR A 130 8.90 -1.86 1.77
CA TYR A 130 7.82 -2.59 2.41
C TYR A 130 6.54 -2.41 1.61
N LEU A 131 5.95 -3.50 1.14
CA LEU A 131 4.68 -3.49 0.41
C LEU A 131 3.55 -3.00 1.32
N VAL A 132 3.51 -3.49 2.55
CA VAL A 132 2.53 -3.09 3.55
C VAL A 132 3.21 -3.03 4.92
N VAL A 133 2.96 -1.96 5.66
CA VAL A 133 3.27 -1.87 7.10
C VAL A 133 1.96 -1.80 7.86
N PHE A 134 1.70 -2.82 8.68
CA PHE A 134 0.58 -2.83 9.62
C PHE A 134 1.03 -2.15 10.90
N ILE A 135 0.26 -1.17 11.37
CA ILE A 135 0.47 -0.51 12.66
C ILE A 135 -0.81 -0.68 13.48
N ASP A 136 -0.70 -1.43 14.57
CA ASP A 136 -1.81 -1.72 15.48
C ASP A 136 -1.46 -1.30 16.92
N ALA A 137 -2.48 -1.14 17.76
CA ALA A 137 -2.34 -0.71 19.15
C ALA A 137 -3.02 -1.70 20.12
N LEU A 138 -2.25 -2.22 21.07
CA LEU A 138 -2.74 -3.03 22.17
C LEU A 138 -2.74 -2.20 23.47
N VAL A 139 -3.87 -2.05 24.14
CA VAL A 139 -3.94 -1.39 25.45
C VAL A 139 -3.77 -2.44 26.55
N VAL A 140 -2.77 -2.24 27.40
CA VAL A 140 -2.45 -3.16 28.51
C VAL A 140 -2.46 -2.40 29.82
N GLU A 141 -2.98 -3.00 30.89
CA GLU A 141 -2.82 -2.50 32.25
C GLU A 141 -1.38 -2.73 32.71
N VAL A 142 -0.61 -1.64 32.83
CA VAL A 142 0.76 -1.67 33.31
C VAL A 142 0.80 -1.18 34.74
N ARG A 143 1.53 -1.90 35.60
CA ARG A 143 1.75 -1.52 36.99
C ARG A 143 3.16 -0.98 37.17
N ASP A 144 3.26 0.34 37.32
CA ASP A 144 4.49 1.06 37.66
C ASP A 144 4.17 2.05 38.79
N GLY A 145 4.16 1.55 40.03
CA GLY A 145 3.61 2.24 41.20
C GLY A 145 2.07 2.26 41.26
N GLN A 146 1.41 2.77 40.23
CA GLN A 146 -0.05 2.72 40.04
C GLN A 146 -0.42 1.92 38.78
N VAL A 147 -1.57 1.27 38.79
CA VAL A 147 -2.11 0.58 37.60
C VAL A 147 -2.69 1.62 36.65
N ARG A 148 -2.22 1.62 35.40
CA ARG A 148 -2.71 2.51 34.34
C ARG A 148 -2.83 1.74 33.03
N ASN A 149 -3.86 2.05 32.25
CA ASN A 149 -3.98 1.59 30.88
C ASN A 149 -2.95 2.29 30.01
N LYS A 150 -2.05 1.51 29.38
CA LYS A 150 -1.00 2.03 28.50
C LYS A 150 -1.10 1.37 27.11
N PRO A 151 -1.20 2.15 26.02
CA PRO A 151 -1.14 1.60 24.68
C PRO A 151 0.28 1.17 24.31
N PHE A 152 0.41 0.04 23.64
CA PHE A 152 1.61 -0.44 22.98
C PHE A 152 1.33 -0.54 21.48
N TYR A 153 2.12 0.16 20.68
CA TYR A 153 2.01 0.17 19.24
C TYR A 153 2.98 -0.83 18.64
N LEU A 154 2.48 -1.74 17.80
CA LEU A 154 3.28 -2.72 17.07
C LEU A 154 3.28 -2.34 15.60
N ALA A 155 4.46 -2.26 14.98
CA ALA A 155 4.61 -2.13 13.54
C ALA A 155 5.17 -3.42 12.94
N VAL A 156 4.44 -4.02 12.00
CA VAL A 156 4.87 -5.19 11.23
C VAL A 156 4.96 -4.80 9.75
N GLY A 157 6.16 -4.88 9.19
CA GLY A 157 6.42 -4.66 7.77
C GLY A 157 6.39 -5.96 7.01
N VAL A 158 5.74 -5.96 5.85
CA VAL A 158 5.84 -7.02 4.85
C VAL A 158 6.76 -6.53 3.75
N THR A 159 7.91 -7.16 3.60
CA THR A 159 8.90 -6.81 2.57
C THR A 159 8.38 -7.18 1.18
N VAL A 160 9.05 -6.70 0.13
CA VAL A 160 8.85 -7.21 -1.25
C VAL A 160 9.09 -8.71 -1.41
N ASN A 161 9.69 -9.36 -0.41
CA ASN A 161 9.93 -10.80 -0.40
C ASN A 161 8.83 -11.57 0.37
N GLY A 162 7.78 -10.89 0.84
CA GLY A 162 6.71 -11.49 1.65
C GLY A 162 7.13 -11.82 3.09
N GLU A 163 8.35 -11.47 3.48
CA GLU A 163 8.88 -11.65 4.83
C GLU A 163 8.23 -10.64 5.78
N ARG A 164 7.95 -11.09 7.01
CA ARG A 164 7.36 -10.25 8.04
C ARG A 164 8.43 -9.82 9.03
N ASP A 165 8.68 -8.53 9.06
CA ASP A 165 9.58 -7.91 10.02
C ASP A 165 8.79 -7.19 11.11
N ILE A 166 9.16 -7.43 12.37
CA ILE A 166 8.72 -6.56 13.47
C ILE A 166 9.61 -5.32 13.42
N LEU A 167 9.06 -4.23 12.87
CA LEU A 167 9.77 -2.96 12.71
C LEU A 167 9.97 -2.25 14.05
N GLY A 168 9.09 -2.53 15.02
CA GLY A 168 9.26 -2.15 16.41
C GLY A 168 7.99 -2.24 17.26
N ILE A 169 8.19 -2.02 18.56
CA ILE A 169 7.13 -1.89 19.56
C ILE A 169 7.41 -0.63 20.37
N TRP A 170 6.39 0.22 20.56
CA TRP A 170 6.52 1.47 21.31
C TRP A 170 5.41 1.59 22.35
N ALA A 171 5.77 1.89 23.59
CA ALA A 171 4.80 2.23 24.62
C ALA A 171 4.36 3.70 24.45
N GLY A 172 3.07 3.94 24.29
CA GLY A 172 2.50 5.28 24.25
C GLY A 172 2.18 5.79 25.64
N ASP A 173 2.38 7.09 25.87
CA ASP A 173 2.08 7.74 27.15
C ASP A 173 0.69 8.40 27.18
N GLY A 174 -0.26 7.85 26.40
CA GLY A 174 -1.64 8.34 26.31
C GLY A 174 -1.90 9.41 25.23
N GLY A 175 -0.91 9.75 24.41
CA GLY A 175 -1.06 10.62 23.24
C GLY A 175 -0.58 9.95 21.95
N ASP A 176 -1.46 9.81 20.97
CA ASP A 176 -1.20 9.28 19.62
C ASP A 176 -0.98 10.42 18.59
N GLY A 177 -0.49 11.58 19.06
CA GLY A 177 -0.34 12.78 18.25
C GLY A 177 0.78 12.72 17.20
N ALA A 178 0.75 13.60 16.21
CA ALA A 178 1.66 13.57 15.06
C ALA A 178 3.16 13.59 15.42
N LYS A 179 3.55 14.23 16.52
CA LYS A 179 4.95 14.28 16.97
C LYS A 179 5.47 12.90 17.40
N PHE A 180 4.63 12.11 18.06
CA PHE A 180 4.96 10.75 18.48
C PHE A 180 5.19 9.86 17.26
N TRP A 181 4.23 9.86 16.32
CA TRP A 181 4.31 9.06 15.10
C TRP A 181 5.46 9.47 14.17
N LEU A 182 5.80 10.75 14.12
CA LEU A 182 6.98 11.20 13.37
C LEU A 182 8.26 10.59 13.94
N GLY A 183 8.35 10.46 15.27
CA GLY A 183 9.45 9.77 15.95
C GLY A 183 9.53 8.30 15.55
N VAL A 184 8.40 7.59 15.65
CA VAL A 184 8.28 6.17 15.25
C VAL A 184 8.70 5.94 13.80
N LEU A 185 8.16 6.72 12.86
CA LEU A 185 8.48 6.59 11.43
C LEU A 185 9.95 6.94 11.14
N THR A 186 10.51 7.92 11.84
CA THR A 186 11.93 8.28 11.71
C THR A 186 12.83 7.15 12.21
N GLU A 187 12.44 6.49 13.29
CA GLU A 187 13.17 5.34 13.82
C GLU A 187 13.13 4.14 12.86
N ILE A 188 11.95 3.82 12.31
CA ILE A 188 11.81 2.78 11.27
C ILE A 188 12.71 3.07 10.06
N LYS A 189 12.72 4.32 9.60
CA LYS A 189 13.60 4.77 8.51
C LYS A 189 15.08 4.62 8.87
N ASN A 190 15.49 5.08 10.05
CA ASN A 190 16.88 5.02 10.51
C ASN A 190 17.38 3.58 10.70
N ARG A 191 16.46 2.63 10.90
CA ARG A 191 16.74 1.18 10.95
C ARG A 191 16.89 0.55 9.56
N GLY A 192 16.76 1.33 8.48
CA GLY A 192 17.05 0.88 7.12
C GLY A 192 15.83 0.64 6.23
N ALA A 193 14.64 1.04 6.64
CA ALA A 193 13.48 1.09 5.75
C ALA A 193 13.66 2.20 4.71
N GLU A 194 13.82 1.84 3.43
CA GLU A 194 14.02 2.82 2.35
C GLU A 194 12.69 3.39 1.86
N ASP A 195 11.66 2.55 1.75
CA ASP A 195 10.32 2.96 1.34
C ASP A 195 9.20 2.07 1.91
N VAL A 196 7.97 2.60 1.95
CA VAL A 196 6.76 1.90 2.40
C VAL A 196 5.60 2.25 1.48
N CYS A 197 5.05 1.27 0.75
CA CYS A 197 3.96 1.48 -0.20
C CYS A 197 2.62 1.74 0.49
N ILE A 198 2.27 0.95 1.51
CA ILE A 198 0.98 1.05 2.21
C ILE A 198 1.23 1.02 3.72
N VAL A 199 0.62 1.95 4.46
CA VAL A 199 0.53 1.85 5.92
C VAL A 199 -0.91 1.59 6.30
N VAL A 200 -1.18 0.43 6.90
CA VAL A 200 -2.50 0.04 7.39
C VAL A 200 -2.55 0.29 8.89
N CYS A 201 -3.50 1.12 9.33
CA CYS A 201 -3.72 1.40 10.73
C CYS A 201 -5.20 1.69 11.01
N ASP A 202 -5.68 1.34 12.20
CA ASP A 202 -7.03 1.69 12.67
C ASP A 202 -6.99 2.61 13.89
N GLY A 203 -7.82 3.66 13.88
CA GLY A 203 -8.01 4.55 15.02
C GLY A 203 -6.83 5.45 15.45
N LEU A 204 -5.69 5.44 14.75
CA LEU A 204 -4.49 6.20 15.12
C LEU A 204 -4.53 7.64 14.57
N LYS A 205 -4.98 8.60 15.38
CA LYS A 205 -5.38 9.94 14.93
C LYS A 205 -4.22 10.80 14.43
N GLY A 206 -3.04 10.71 15.03
CA GLY A 206 -1.89 11.53 14.65
C GLY A 206 -0.99 10.93 13.58
N LEU A 207 -1.15 9.65 13.24
CA LEU A 207 -0.30 8.96 12.26
C LEU A 207 -0.45 9.54 10.83
N PRO A 208 -1.67 9.84 10.34
CA PRO A 208 -1.85 10.49 9.04
C PRO A 208 -1.16 11.85 8.94
N ASP A 209 -1.16 12.63 10.02
CA ASP A 209 -0.57 13.97 10.04
C ASP A 209 0.96 13.95 10.16
N ALA A 210 1.51 12.96 10.87
CA ALA A 210 2.96 12.74 10.93
C ALA A 210 3.56 12.43 9.55
N GLY A 211 2.83 11.66 8.73
CA GLY A 211 3.20 11.36 7.34
C GLY A 211 3.33 12.63 6.46
N ARG A 212 2.61 13.71 6.78
CA ARG A 212 2.68 14.98 6.05
C ARG A 212 3.88 15.84 6.45
N GLY A 213 4.38 15.73 7.69
CA GLY A 213 5.44 16.57 8.25
C GLY A 213 6.87 16.23 7.81
N SER A 214 7.14 15.01 7.34
CA SER A 214 8.48 14.55 6.91
C SER A 214 8.90 15.03 5.51
N ARG A 215 8.15 15.96 4.90
CA ARG A 215 8.25 16.40 3.50
C ARG A 215 9.43 17.32 3.13
N ARG A 216 10.45 17.52 3.98
CA ARG A 216 11.49 18.52 3.66
C ARG A 216 12.63 17.98 2.78
N SER A 217 12.72 18.62 1.61
CA SER A 217 13.84 18.74 0.66
C SER A 217 14.39 17.45 0.04
N HIS A 218 13.66 16.81 -0.87
CA HIS A 218 14.19 16.22 -2.11
C HIS A 218 13.05 16.28 -3.14
N SER A 219 13.36 16.57 -4.40
CA SER A 219 12.47 17.08 -5.46
C SER A 219 11.33 16.16 -5.96
N ARG A 220 10.87 15.17 -5.20
CA ARG A 220 9.83 14.23 -5.65
C ARG A 220 8.76 14.02 -4.58
N ARG A 221 7.49 14.19 -4.99
CA ARG A 221 6.29 14.25 -4.15
C ARG A 221 6.03 12.89 -3.46
N ARG A 222 5.85 12.92 -2.14
CA ARG A 222 5.52 11.77 -1.29
C ARG A 222 4.02 11.79 -0.94
N SER A 223 3.30 10.71 -1.22
CA SER A 223 1.88 10.54 -0.90
C SER A 223 1.71 9.49 0.19
N PHE A 224 0.92 9.84 1.21
CA PHE A 224 0.48 8.99 2.30
C PHE A 224 -1.02 8.76 2.03
N ALA A 225 -1.43 7.54 1.67
CA ALA A 225 -2.82 7.12 1.71
C ALA A 225 -2.95 6.30 3.00
N GLY A 226 -3.83 6.60 3.95
CA GLY A 226 -5.20 7.05 3.80
C GLY A 226 -5.99 6.05 4.62
N GLN A 227 -6.49 6.47 5.78
CA GLN A 227 -7.32 5.67 6.67
C GLN A 227 -8.37 4.94 5.81
N VAL A 228 -8.51 3.62 5.93
CA VAL A 228 -9.59 2.87 5.28
C VAL A 228 -10.91 3.40 5.86
N GLY A 229 -11.42 4.52 5.33
CA GLY A 229 -12.54 5.25 5.91
C GLY A 229 -12.74 6.74 5.59
N SER A 230 -11.81 7.50 5.02
CA SER A 230 -12.19 8.86 4.54
C SER A 230 -11.43 9.35 3.30
N THR A 231 -12.20 9.62 2.24
CA THR A 231 -11.83 10.35 1.02
C THR A 231 -11.68 11.84 1.31
N ALA A 232 -10.62 12.48 0.83
CA ALA A 232 -10.53 13.94 0.75
C ALA A 232 -9.84 14.39 -0.54
N HIS A 233 -10.58 15.13 -1.36
CA HIS A 233 -10.09 15.87 -2.53
C HIS A 233 -9.57 17.27 -2.16
N VAL A 234 -8.69 17.83 -2.99
CA VAL A 234 -8.37 19.27 -2.99
C VAL A 234 -8.64 19.83 -4.38
N SER A 235 -9.67 20.67 -4.49
CA SER A 235 -9.95 21.56 -5.63
C SER A 235 -9.06 22.81 -5.54
N GLY A 236 -8.32 23.13 -6.59
CA GLY A 236 -7.60 24.40 -6.72
C GLY A 236 -8.27 25.30 -7.72
N GLY A 237 -8.91 26.38 -7.25
CA GLY A 237 -9.42 27.46 -8.10
C GLY A 237 -8.27 28.26 -8.70
N VAL A 238 -8.39 28.58 -9.99
CA VAL A 238 -7.53 29.52 -10.70
C VAL A 238 -7.90 30.94 -10.25
N ARG A 239 -6.95 31.67 -9.66
CA ARG A 239 -7.04 33.13 -9.58
C ARG A 239 -6.49 33.69 -10.89
N SER A 240 -7.34 34.42 -11.59
CA SER A 240 -6.98 35.36 -12.65
C SER A 240 -6.24 36.54 -12.03
N ASP A 241 -5.10 36.89 -12.61
CA ASP A 241 -4.58 38.26 -12.58
C ASP A 241 -5.39 39.13 -13.57
#